data_AF-A0A9D7HV65-F1
#
_entry.id   AF-A0A9D7HV65-F1
#
_cell.length_a   1.000
_cell.length_b   1.000
_cell.length_c   1.000
_cell.angle_alpha   90.00
_cell.angle_beta   90.00
_cell.angle_gamma   90.00
#
_symmetry.space_group_name_H-M   'P 1'
#
loop_
_entity.id
_entity.type
_entity.pdbx_description
1 polymer ?
#
loop_
_entity_poly.entity_id
_entity_poly.type
_entity_poly.pdbx_seq_one_letter_code
_entity_poly.pdbx_strand_id
1 'polypeptide(L)'
;MHLAGCGGNGCHVLMGLCQLQRALQGLGHPGLQVTAFDPDTVSEANLGRQLFTEADLGQNKALALIHRLNIAFGLDWSAIPLAYRPHQTWPDLLITCVDSKQARAGIHERIQCGHLHYWMDLGNGADYGQVILGQAGASRKRLPNVADLYPEMLQGYENDAPSCSLAEALTHQELFVNRTLTAFALHLVWAMFRRGEIRVAGCFLNLKEITTVPIPLRLLKKQRRPSRRT
;
A
#
# COMPACT_ATOMS: atom_id res chain seq x y z
N MET A 1 2.66 4.62 -11.55
CA MET A 1 2.46 3.95 -10.24
C MET A 1 1.05 3.44 -10.16
N HIS A 2 0.83 2.26 -9.57
CA HIS A 2 -0.52 1.80 -9.23
C HIS A 2 -0.71 1.74 -7.72
N LEU A 3 -1.93 1.99 -7.27
CA LEU A 3 -2.33 1.87 -5.88
C LEU A 3 -3.56 0.96 -5.77
N ALA A 4 -3.48 -0.10 -4.97
CA ALA A 4 -4.55 -1.06 -4.76
C ALA A 4 -5.12 -0.95 -3.35
N GLY A 5 -6.42 -0.62 -3.25
CA GLY A 5 -7.11 -0.32 -1.99
C GLY A 5 -7.03 1.17 -1.65
N CYS A 6 -8.18 1.83 -1.65
CA CYS A 6 -8.39 3.27 -1.43
C CYS A 6 -9.10 3.56 -0.09
N GLY A 7 -9.11 2.60 0.83
CA GLY A 7 -9.61 2.76 2.20
C GLY A 7 -8.68 3.54 3.12
N GLY A 8 -8.52 3.09 4.38
CA GLY A 8 -7.74 3.76 5.43
C GLY A 8 -6.33 4.19 4.99
N ASN A 9 -5.45 3.22 4.67
CA ASN A 9 -4.11 3.56 4.18
C ASN A 9 -4.14 4.23 2.80
N GLY A 10 -4.94 3.69 1.89
CA GLY A 10 -4.98 4.13 0.49
C GLY A 10 -5.28 5.60 0.31
N CYS A 11 -6.28 6.12 1.02
CA CYS A 11 -6.66 7.52 0.93
C CYS A 11 -5.55 8.47 1.41
N HIS A 12 -4.82 8.12 2.48
CA HIS A 12 -3.69 8.88 2.97
C HIS A 12 -2.47 8.80 2.06
N VAL A 13 -2.19 7.62 1.48
CA VAL A 13 -1.13 7.48 0.47
C VAL A 13 -1.44 8.35 -0.73
N LEU A 14 -2.65 8.32 -1.29
CA LEU A 14 -3.03 9.14 -2.44
C LEU A 14 -2.85 10.64 -2.17
N MET A 15 -3.32 11.15 -1.02
CA MET A 15 -3.07 12.53 -0.61
C MET A 15 -1.58 12.86 -0.51
N GLY A 16 -0.79 11.95 0.07
CA GLY A 16 0.65 12.11 0.18
C GLY A 16 1.34 12.12 -1.18
N LEU A 17 0.90 11.28 -2.11
CA LEU A 17 1.40 11.27 -3.48
C LEU A 17 1.11 12.60 -4.20
N CYS A 18 0.01 13.30 -3.89
CA CYS A 18 -0.22 14.65 -4.43
C CYS A 18 0.80 15.67 -3.91
N GLN A 19 1.28 15.51 -2.67
CA GLN A 19 2.37 16.33 -2.14
C GLN A 19 3.70 15.98 -2.82
N LEU A 20 4.00 14.67 -2.98
CA LEU A 20 5.18 14.22 -3.71
C LEU A 20 5.18 14.71 -5.15
N GLN A 21 4.04 14.62 -5.85
CA GLN A 21 3.85 15.15 -7.21
C GLN A 21 4.35 16.58 -7.32
N ARG A 22 3.84 17.45 -6.44
CA ARG A 22 4.16 18.88 -6.47
C ARG A 22 5.63 19.13 -6.14
N ALA A 23 6.16 18.42 -5.14
CA ALA A 23 7.57 18.51 -4.77
C ALA A 23 8.50 18.05 -5.90
N LEU A 24 8.15 16.95 -6.58
CA LEU A 24 8.92 16.41 -7.70
C LEU A 24 8.93 17.38 -8.89
N GLN A 25 7.78 17.94 -9.25
CA GLN A 25 7.69 18.96 -10.30
C GLN A 25 8.53 20.20 -9.97
N GLY A 26 8.52 20.65 -8.71
CA GLY A 26 9.38 21.76 -8.26
C GLY A 26 10.88 21.47 -8.33
N LEU A 27 11.27 20.18 -8.39
CA LEU A 27 12.65 19.74 -8.58
C LEU A 27 12.98 19.40 -10.04
N GLY A 28 12.10 19.72 -10.99
CA GLY A 28 12.30 19.47 -12.43
C GLY A 28 11.96 18.04 -12.90
N HIS A 29 11.36 17.21 -12.04
CA HIS A 29 10.86 15.88 -12.43
C HIS A 29 9.49 16.01 -13.14
N PRO A 30 9.15 15.16 -14.12
CA PRO A 30 7.85 15.18 -14.81
C PRO A 30 6.62 14.87 -13.92
N GLY A 31 6.82 14.62 -12.62
CA GLY A 31 5.78 14.15 -11.71
C GLY A 31 5.51 12.64 -11.79
N LEU A 32 4.31 12.26 -11.38
CA LEU A 32 3.81 10.91 -11.16
C LEU A 32 2.53 10.71 -11.98
N GLN A 33 2.43 9.58 -12.66
CA GLN A 33 1.17 9.04 -13.15
C GLN A 33 0.66 7.98 -12.18
N VAL A 34 -0.55 8.16 -11.65
CA VAL A 34 -1.15 7.24 -10.67
C VAL A 34 -2.44 6.65 -11.22
N THR A 35 -2.60 5.34 -11.05
CA THR A 35 -3.87 4.65 -11.24
C THR A 35 -4.28 3.98 -9.93
N ALA A 36 -5.44 4.36 -9.39
CA ALA A 36 -5.97 3.80 -8.16
C ALA A 36 -7.07 2.76 -8.43
N PHE A 37 -7.10 1.70 -7.62
CA PHE A 37 -7.99 0.56 -7.78
C PHE A 37 -8.71 0.29 -6.46
N ASP A 38 -10.04 0.24 -6.49
CA ASP A 38 -10.84 -0.17 -5.34
C ASP A 38 -12.22 -0.66 -5.81
N PRO A 39 -12.67 -1.87 -5.45
CA PRO A 39 -14.00 -2.36 -5.80
C PRO A 39 -15.13 -1.78 -4.93
N ASP A 40 -14.82 -1.21 -3.78
CA ASP A 40 -15.81 -0.85 -2.77
C ASP A 40 -16.43 0.53 -2.98
N THR A 41 -17.60 0.71 -2.38
CA THR A 41 -18.24 2.01 -2.21
C THR A 41 -18.01 2.58 -0.81
N VAL A 42 -18.14 3.90 -0.70
CA VAL A 42 -18.05 4.63 0.57
C VAL A 42 -19.30 4.36 1.40
N SER A 43 -19.10 3.94 2.64
CA SER A 43 -20.15 3.77 3.65
C SER A 43 -19.99 4.74 4.82
N GLU A 44 -21.01 4.87 5.67
CA GLU A 44 -20.98 5.73 6.86
C GLU A 44 -19.81 5.39 7.80
N ALA A 45 -19.48 4.11 7.95
CA ALA A 45 -18.35 3.65 8.76
C ALA A 45 -16.97 4.10 8.21
N ASN A 46 -16.90 4.68 7.01
CA ASN A 46 -15.67 5.23 6.45
C ASN A 46 -15.49 6.71 6.84
N LEU A 47 -16.57 7.42 7.13
CA LEU A 47 -16.54 8.84 7.48
C LEU A 47 -15.77 9.03 8.79
N GLY A 48 -14.92 10.06 8.84
CA GLY A 48 -14.13 10.41 10.03
C GLY A 48 -12.80 9.64 10.20
N ARG A 49 -12.67 8.40 9.70
CA ARG A 49 -11.41 7.64 9.73
C ARG A 49 -10.68 7.58 8.38
N GLN A 50 -11.43 7.68 7.29
CA GLN A 50 -10.91 7.77 5.93
C GLN A 50 -11.17 9.17 5.40
N LEU A 51 -10.46 9.56 4.35
CA LEU A 51 -10.61 10.89 3.76
C LEU A 51 -11.84 10.99 2.85
N PHE A 52 -13.00 10.50 3.30
CA PHE A 52 -14.29 10.64 2.65
C PHE A 52 -15.17 11.63 3.42
N THR A 53 -16.06 12.26 2.69
CA THR A 53 -17.07 13.21 3.17
C THR A 53 -18.46 12.64 2.97
N GLU A 54 -19.47 13.25 3.58
CA GLU A 54 -20.88 12.84 3.38
C GLU A 54 -21.29 12.86 1.90
N ALA A 55 -20.73 13.78 1.11
CA ALA A 55 -20.99 13.85 -0.32
C ALA A 55 -20.46 12.64 -1.11
N ASP A 56 -19.52 11.88 -0.54
CA ASP A 56 -18.93 10.69 -1.16
C ASP A 56 -19.76 9.42 -0.89
N LEU A 57 -20.77 9.46 0.00
CA LEU A 57 -21.56 8.27 0.37
C LEU A 57 -22.19 7.59 -0.85
N GLY A 58 -22.04 6.26 -0.92
CA GLY A 58 -22.52 5.44 -2.03
C GLY A 58 -21.67 5.52 -3.31
N GLN A 59 -20.71 6.43 -3.40
CA GLN A 59 -19.78 6.49 -4.54
C GLN A 59 -18.68 5.43 -4.39
N ASN A 60 -18.10 4.98 -5.50
CA ASN A 60 -16.92 4.12 -5.45
C ASN A 60 -15.71 4.87 -4.85
N LYS A 61 -14.98 4.22 -3.95
CA LYS A 61 -13.87 4.82 -3.19
C LYS A 61 -12.77 5.37 -4.10
N ALA A 62 -12.34 4.60 -5.11
CA ALA A 62 -11.28 5.02 -6.02
C ALA A 62 -11.71 6.20 -6.89
N LEU A 63 -12.93 6.12 -7.46
CA LEU A 63 -13.48 7.20 -8.28
C LEU A 63 -13.64 8.49 -7.49
N ALA A 64 -14.24 8.44 -6.30
CA ALA A 64 -14.47 9.61 -5.45
C ALA A 64 -13.16 10.31 -5.06
N LEU A 65 -12.14 9.54 -4.64
CA LEU A 65 -10.84 10.12 -4.27
C LEU A 65 -10.11 10.70 -5.48
N ILE A 66 -9.92 9.92 -6.55
CA ILE A 66 -9.14 10.39 -7.71
C ILE A 66 -9.80 11.62 -8.35
N HIS A 67 -11.12 11.64 -8.49
CA HIS A 67 -11.83 12.79 -9.05
C HIS A 67 -11.56 14.06 -8.23
N ARG A 68 -11.71 13.96 -6.90
CA ARG A 68 -11.46 15.08 -5.98
C ARG A 68 -10.00 15.53 -6.00
N LEU A 69 -9.04 14.60 -6.07
CA LEU A 69 -7.62 14.93 -6.16
C LEU A 69 -7.25 15.58 -7.49
N ASN A 70 -7.80 15.09 -8.61
CA ASN A 70 -7.59 15.67 -9.93
C ASN A 70 -8.05 17.12 -9.97
N ILE A 71 -9.24 17.42 -9.42
CA ILE A 71 -9.75 18.79 -9.31
C ILE A 71 -8.86 19.64 -8.40
N ALA A 72 -8.58 19.16 -7.19
CA ALA A 72 -7.88 19.96 -6.18
C ALA A 72 -6.41 20.27 -6.56
N PHE A 73 -5.75 19.35 -7.26
CA PHE A 73 -4.32 19.46 -7.57
C PHE A 73 -4.01 19.69 -9.04
N GLY A 74 -5.00 19.68 -9.93
CA GLY A 74 -4.81 19.81 -11.38
C GLY A 74 -4.08 18.60 -11.97
N LEU A 75 -4.55 17.39 -11.64
CA LEU A 75 -3.93 16.12 -12.03
C LEU A 75 -4.79 15.39 -13.06
N ASP A 76 -4.18 14.42 -13.75
CA ASP A 76 -4.84 13.51 -14.68
C ASP A 76 -4.59 12.05 -14.27
N TRP A 77 -4.84 11.75 -12.99
CA TRP A 77 -4.74 10.39 -12.47
C TRP A 77 -5.99 9.59 -12.80
N SER A 78 -5.83 8.27 -12.90
CA SER A 78 -6.90 7.36 -13.27
C SER A 78 -7.44 6.59 -12.06
N ALA A 79 -8.73 6.25 -12.10
CA ALA A 79 -9.37 5.38 -11.12
C ALA A 79 -10.07 4.22 -11.83
N ILE A 80 -9.96 3.03 -11.24
CA ILE A 80 -10.60 1.81 -11.73
C ILE A 80 -11.44 1.24 -10.59
N PRO A 81 -12.78 1.19 -10.72
CA PRO A 81 -13.69 0.76 -9.66
C PRO A 81 -13.76 -0.76 -9.53
N LEU A 82 -12.60 -1.43 -9.56
CA LEU A 82 -12.46 -2.88 -9.52
C LEU A 82 -11.26 -3.25 -8.65
N ALA A 83 -11.28 -4.47 -8.11
CA ALA A 83 -10.11 -5.06 -7.47
C ALA A 83 -8.91 -5.05 -8.41
N TYR A 84 -7.71 -4.82 -7.86
CA TYR A 84 -6.50 -4.69 -8.66
C TYR A 84 -6.27 -5.90 -9.56
N ARG A 85 -6.13 -5.61 -10.85
CA ARG A 85 -5.63 -6.55 -11.86
C ARG A 85 -4.58 -5.83 -12.70
N PRO A 86 -3.45 -6.48 -13.03
CA PRO A 86 -2.52 -5.92 -14.00
C PRO A 86 -3.26 -5.83 -15.33
N HIS A 87 -3.58 -4.61 -15.77
CA HIS A 87 -4.27 -4.36 -17.03
C HIS A 87 -3.44 -3.41 -17.88
N GLN A 88 -3.27 -3.78 -19.16
CA GLN A 88 -2.60 -3.03 -20.24
C GLN A 88 -1.11 -2.71 -20.03
N THR A 89 -0.72 -2.15 -18.89
CA THR A 89 0.67 -1.74 -18.61
C THR A 89 1.07 -2.08 -17.17
N TRP A 90 2.35 -2.39 -16.99
CA TRP A 90 2.93 -2.63 -15.67
C TRP A 90 3.46 -1.31 -15.10
N PRO A 91 3.15 -0.97 -13.84
CA PRO A 91 3.74 0.20 -13.21
C PRO A 91 5.16 -0.13 -12.75
N ASP A 92 5.99 0.89 -12.54
CA ASP A 92 7.29 0.72 -11.88
C ASP A 92 7.15 0.35 -10.40
N LEU A 93 6.10 0.91 -9.76
CA LEU A 93 5.78 0.71 -8.35
C LEU A 93 4.29 0.45 -8.19
N LEU A 94 3.97 -0.66 -7.52
CA LEU A 94 2.65 -0.98 -6.99
C LEU A 94 2.67 -0.76 -5.47
N ILE A 95 1.72 0.03 -4.96
CA ILE A 95 1.47 0.20 -3.54
C ILE A 95 0.17 -0.52 -3.18
N THR A 96 0.22 -1.52 -2.30
CA THR A 96 -0.96 -2.22 -1.80
C THR A 96 -1.33 -1.70 -0.42
N CYS A 97 -2.60 -1.35 -0.27
CA CYS A 97 -3.25 -0.84 0.92
C CYS A 97 -4.55 -1.61 1.18
N VAL A 98 -4.52 -2.92 0.89
CA VAL A 98 -5.66 -3.84 1.04
C VAL A 98 -5.76 -4.32 2.48
N ASP A 99 -6.98 -4.54 2.94
CA ASP A 99 -7.33 -4.90 4.31
C ASP A 99 -7.42 -6.41 4.54
N SER A 100 -7.47 -7.24 3.49
CA SER A 100 -7.50 -8.70 3.61
C SER A 100 -6.26 -9.41 3.05
N LYS A 101 -5.89 -10.51 3.72
CA LYS A 101 -4.91 -11.51 3.26
C LYS A 101 -5.29 -12.07 1.91
N GLN A 102 -6.57 -12.34 1.67
CA GLN A 102 -7.04 -12.89 0.40
C GLN A 102 -6.76 -11.93 -0.75
N ALA A 103 -7.05 -10.63 -0.56
CA ALA A 103 -6.72 -9.61 -1.55
C ALA A 103 -5.19 -9.53 -1.77
N ARG A 104 -4.40 -9.53 -0.69
CA ARG A 104 -2.93 -9.51 -0.77
C ARG A 104 -2.38 -10.74 -1.52
N ALA A 105 -2.89 -11.93 -1.25
CA ALA A 105 -2.52 -13.17 -1.93
C ALA A 105 -2.89 -13.15 -3.41
N GLY A 106 -4.10 -12.73 -3.74
CA GLY A 106 -4.56 -12.61 -5.13
C GLY A 106 -3.75 -11.59 -5.93
N ILE A 107 -3.26 -10.50 -5.30
CA ILE A 107 -2.33 -9.56 -5.94
C ILE A 107 -0.97 -10.22 -6.13
N HIS A 108 -0.43 -10.87 -5.09
CA HIS A 108 0.85 -11.56 -5.15
C HIS A 108 0.92 -12.56 -6.31
N GLU A 109 -0.09 -13.41 -6.48
CA GLU A 109 -0.15 -14.38 -7.59
C GLU A 109 -0.07 -13.70 -8.96
N ARG A 110 -0.71 -12.53 -9.12
CA ARG A 110 -0.76 -11.80 -10.39
C ARG A 110 0.55 -11.10 -10.72
N ILE A 111 1.29 -10.62 -9.72
CA ILE A 111 2.52 -9.84 -9.95
C ILE A 111 3.77 -10.70 -10.13
N GLN A 112 3.74 -11.99 -9.80
CA GLN A 112 4.89 -12.90 -9.93
C GLN A 112 5.32 -13.13 -11.39
N CYS A 113 4.37 -13.12 -12.32
CA CYS A 113 4.62 -13.38 -13.74
C CYS A 113 4.79 -12.09 -14.56
N GLY A 114 4.79 -10.93 -13.92
CA GLY A 114 4.74 -9.62 -14.57
C GLY A 114 6.09 -8.91 -14.73
N HIS A 115 6.02 -7.70 -15.31
CA HIS A 115 7.14 -6.76 -15.38
C HIS A 115 7.11 -5.69 -14.27
N LEU A 116 6.37 -5.94 -13.18
CA LEU A 116 6.39 -5.07 -12.01
C LEU A 116 7.81 -5.04 -11.41
N HIS A 117 8.37 -3.85 -11.21
CA HIS A 117 9.69 -3.70 -10.60
C HIS A 117 9.61 -3.76 -9.07
N TYR A 118 8.82 -2.87 -8.48
CA TYR A 118 8.70 -2.74 -7.02
C TYR A 118 7.28 -2.96 -6.53
N TRP A 119 7.17 -3.60 -5.38
CA TRP A 119 5.93 -3.78 -4.64
C TRP A 119 6.12 -3.29 -3.20
N MET A 120 5.35 -2.28 -2.83
CA MET A 120 5.26 -1.78 -1.46
C MET A 120 3.92 -2.20 -0.85
N ASP A 121 3.95 -3.01 0.20
CA ASP A 121 2.75 -3.43 0.92
C ASP A 121 2.62 -2.70 2.24
N LEU A 122 1.40 -2.23 2.51
CA LEU A 122 0.98 -1.65 3.78
C LEU A 122 -0.11 -2.52 4.40
N GLY A 123 -0.01 -2.73 5.70
CA GLY A 123 -1.06 -3.35 6.51
C GLY A 123 -1.00 -2.83 7.93
N ASN A 124 -2.14 -2.78 8.60
CA ASN A 124 -2.24 -2.36 9.99
C ASN A 124 -3.39 -3.08 10.70
N GLY A 125 -3.19 -3.35 11.99
CA GLY A 125 -4.27 -3.61 12.93
C GLY A 125 -4.75 -2.31 13.56
N ALA A 126 -5.17 -2.40 14.83
CA ALA A 126 -5.72 -1.27 15.59
C ALA A 126 -4.67 -0.16 15.80
N ASP A 127 -3.55 -0.50 16.41
CA ASP A 127 -2.50 0.42 16.87
C ASP A 127 -1.10 0.03 16.36
N TYR A 128 -0.99 -0.98 15.50
CA TYR A 128 0.26 -1.45 14.92
C TYR A 128 0.14 -1.66 13.41
N GLY A 129 1.26 -1.70 12.71
CA GLY A 129 1.28 -2.02 11.28
C GLY A 129 2.67 -2.13 10.70
N GLN A 130 2.73 -2.32 9.38
CA GLN A 130 3.97 -2.47 8.64
C GLN A 130 3.92 -1.78 7.29
N VAL A 131 5.09 -1.32 6.85
CA VAL A 131 5.37 -0.96 5.47
C VAL A 131 6.50 -1.85 4.99
N ILE A 132 6.33 -2.53 3.86
CA ILE A 132 7.34 -3.44 3.30
C ILE A 132 7.49 -3.17 1.81
N LEU A 133 8.63 -2.63 1.41
CA LEU A 133 9.07 -2.46 0.04
C LEU A 133 9.97 -3.62 -0.37
N GLY A 134 9.57 -4.31 -1.42
CA GLY A 134 10.34 -5.36 -2.08
C GLY A 134 10.26 -5.26 -3.59
N GLN A 135 10.91 -6.20 -4.27
CA GLN A 135 10.79 -6.36 -5.70
C GLN A 135 9.83 -7.50 -6.05
N ALA A 136 9.12 -7.37 -7.17
CA ALA A 136 8.29 -8.45 -7.69
C ALA A 136 9.10 -9.40 -8.60
N GLY A 137 8.47 -10.50 -9.04
CA GLY A 137 9.06 -11.50 -9.92
C GLY A 137 9.81 -12.64 -9.19
N ALA A 138 10.34 -13.58 -9.97
CA ALA A 138 10.91 -14.82 -9.44
C ALA A 138 12.43 -14.80 -9.15
N SER A 139 13.12 -13.68 -9.43
CA SER A 139 14.58 -13.59 -9.27
C SER A 139 15.00 -13.71 -7.80
N ARG A 140 15.93 -14.60 -7.47
CA ARG A 140 16.48 -14.74 -6.10
C ARG A 140 17.46 -13.63 -5.70
N LYS A 141 17.92 -12.81 -6.64
CA LYS A 141 18.82 -11.67 -6.38
C LYS A 141 18.05 -10.36 -6.12
N ARG A 142 16.72 -10.43 -6.03
CA ARG A 142 15.86 -9.28 -5.80
C ARG A 142 15.71 -8.98 -4.31
N LEU A 143 15.24 -7.77 -3.99
CA LEU A 143 14.81 -7.42 -2.65
C LEU A 143 13.57 -8.26 -2.27
N PRO A 144 13.59 -9.01 -1.16
CA PRO A 144 12.43 -9.77 -0.70
C PRO A 144 11.22 -8.85 -0.49
N ASN A 145 10.05 -9.31 -0.88
CA ASN A 145 8.79 -8.61 -0.65
C ASN A 145 8.05 -9.22 0.55
N VAL A 146 6.87 -8.69 0.87
CA VAL A 146 6.06 -9.15 2.01
C VAL A 146 5.80 -10.65 1.99
N ALA A 147 5.58 -11.27 0.82
CA ALA A 147 5.31 -12.69 0.71
C ALA A 147 6.53 -13.56 1.02
N ASP A 148 7.74 -13.04 0.79
CA ASP A 148 8.97 -13.76 1.12
C ASP A 148 9.34 -13.64 2.60
N LEU A 149 9.10 -12.46 3.19
CA LEU A 149 9.52 -12.14 4.55
C LEU A 149 8.49 -12.59 5.59
N TYR A 150 7.20 -12.45 5.27
CA TYR A 150 6.07 -12.66 6.18
C TYR A 150 4.90 -13.34 5.44
N PRO A 151 5.06 -14.60 4.97
CA PRO A 151 4.04 -15.33 4.22
C PRO A 151 2.70 -15.46 4.96
N GLU A 152 2.71 -15.41 6.29
CA GLU A 152 1.52 -15.38 7.15
C GLU A 152 0.63 -14.14 6.92
N MET A 153 1.17 -13.07 6.32
CA MET A 153 0.39 -11.89 5.92
C MET A 153 -0.42 -12.11 4.64
N LEU A 154 -0.24 -13.26 3.97
CA LEU A 154 -1.01 -13.66 2.79
C LEU A 154 -1.89 -14.90 3.08
N GLN A 155 -1.73 -15.53 4.25
CA GLN A 155 -2.31 -16.84 4.54
C GLN A 155 -2.94 -16.91 5.94
N GLY A 156 -3.89 -17.82 6.09
CA GLY A 156 -4.60 -18.07 7.34
C GLY A 156 -5.96 -17.38 7.42
N TYR A 157 -6.69 -17.70 8.48
CA TYR A 157 -8.02 -17.17 8.74
C TYR A 157 -7.97 -15.67 9.09
N GLU A 158 -8.93 -14.92 8.58
CA GLU A 158 -9.23 -13.54 8.96
C GLU A 158 -10.73 -13.39 9.20
N ASN A 159 -11.05 -12.56 10.19
CA ASN A 159 -12.43 -12.18 10.45
C ASN A 159 -12.71 -10.87 9.70
N ASP A 160 -13.18 -10.99 8.45
CA ASP A 160 -13.47 -9.88 7.55
C ASP A 160 -14.91 -9.33 7.74
N ALA A 161 -15.41 -9.33 8.98
CA ALA A 161 -16.73 -8.78 9.26
C ALA A 161 -16.74 -7.26 8.99
N PRO A 162 -17.64 -6.75 8.11
CA PRO A 162 -17.71 -5.32 7.83
C PRO A 162 -18.15 -4.55 9.08
N SER A 163 -17.49 -3.42 9.36
CA SER A 163 -17.88 -2.55 10.47
C SER A 163 -19.21 -1.86 10.16
N CYS A 164 -20.19 -1.99 11.05
CA CYS A 164 -21.52 -1.40 10.93
C CYS A 164 -21.56 0.06 11.42
N SER A 165 -20.55 0.51 12.17
CA SER A 165 -20.47 1.87 12.70
C SER A 165 -19.04 2.41 12.72
N LEU A 166 -18.89 3.74 12.89
CA LEU A 166 -17.58 4.37 13.11
C LEU A 166 -16.91 3.86 14.38
N ALA A 167 -17.67 3.71 15.48
CA ALA A 167 -17.12 3.23 16.76
C ALA A 167 -16.54 1.82 16.62
N GLU A 168 -17.24 0.93 15.93
CA GLU A 168 -16.74 -0.42 15.61
C GLU A 168 -15.56 -0.37 14.65
N ALA A 169 -15.57 0.50 13.65
CA ALA A 169 -14.41 0.64 12.76
C ALA A 169 -13.14 1.08 13.51
N LEU A 170 -13.28 1.90 14.56
CA LEU A 170 -12.18 2.35 15.40
C LEU A 170 -11.60 1.26 16.29
N THR A 171 -12.35 0.18 16.61
CA THR A 171 -11.78 -0.96 17.34
C THR A 171 -10.87 -1.80 16.45
N HIS A 172 -11.08 -1.78 15.13
CA HIS A 172 -10.23 -2.47 14.16
C HIS A 172 -9.01 -1.65 13.74
N GLN A 173 -9.16 -0.32 13.63
CA GLN A 173 -8.11 0.61 13.20
C GLN A 173 -8.27 1.92 13.96
N GLU A 174 -7.34 2.23 14.86
CA GLU A 174 -7.37 3.50 15.59
C GLU A 174 -7.15 4.69 14.65
N LEU A 175 -7.65 5.86 15.06
CA LEU A 175 -7.80 7.03 14.21
C LEU A 175 -6.53 7.46 13.44
N PHE A 176 -5.34 7.30 14.03
CA PHE A 176 -4.09 7.82 13.46
C PHE A 176 -3.11 6.74 12.96
N VAL A 177 -3.44 5.46 13.07
CA VAL A 177 -2.53 4.38 12.64
C VAL A 177 -2.26 4.45 11.13
N ASN A 178 -3.30 4.65 10.31
CA ASN A 178 -3.15 4.74 8.86
C ASN A 178 -2.31 5.95 8.47
N ARG A 179 -2.60 7.13 9.02
CA ARG A 179 -1.84 8.36 8.73
C ARG A 179 -0.37 8.23 9.11
N THR A 180 -0.08 7.62 10.26
CA THR A 180 1.31 7.49 10.73
C THR A 180 2.07 6.46 9.90
N LEU A 181 1.44 5.31 9.62
CA LEU A 181 2.06 4.25 8.81
C LEU A 181 2.35 4.72 7.38
N THR A 182 1.39 5.42 6.76
CA THR A 182 1.53 5.93 5.39
C THR A 182 2.61 6.99 5.27
N ALA A 183 2.92 7.75 6.33
CA ALA A 183 4.05 8.66 6.35
C ALA A 183 5.39 7.94 6.12
N PHE A 184 5.59 6.75 6.72
CA PHE A 184 6.78 5.94 6.48
C PHE A 184 6.84 5.42 5.03
N ALA A 185 5.71 4.97 4.48
CA ALA A 185 5.63 4.54 3.08
C ALA A 185 5.99 5.67 2.11
N LEU A 186 5.39 6.84 2.29
CA LEU A 186 5.65 8.02 1.47
C LEU A 186 7.09 8.52 1.62
N HIS A 187 7.69 8.39 2.80
CA HIS A 187 9.10 8.70 3.01
C HIS A 187 10.01 7.77 2.20
N LEU A 188 9.71 6.46 2.14
CA LEU A 188 10.46 5.52 1.30
C LEU A 188 10.34 5.88 -0.18
N VAL A 189 9.13 6.18 -0.65
CA VAL A 189 8.91 6.62 -2.04
C VAL A 189 9.72 7.89 -2.33
N TRP A 190 9.64 8.88 -1.43
CA TRP A 190 10.41 10.12 -1.57
C TRP A 190 11.92 9.88 -1.62
N ALA A 191 12.45 9.03 -0.74
CA ALA A 191 13.87 8.69 -0.73
C ALA A 191 14.31 8.06 -2.06
N MET A 192 13.50 7.18 -2.64
CA MET A 192 13.76 6.58 -3.96
C MET A 192 13.85 7.65 -5.05
N PHE A 193 12.88 8.57 -5.15
CA PHE A 193 12.92 9.61 -6.18
C PHE A 193 14.03 10.63 -5.95
N ARG A 194 14.23 11.08 -4.71
CA ARG A 194 15.13 12.19 -4.42
C ARG A 194 16.59 11.77 -4.40
N ARG A 195 16.89 10.55 -3.95
CA ARG A 195 18.26 10.09 -3.69
C ARG A 195 18.65 8.86 -4.50
N GLY A 196 17.69 8.16 -5.11
CA GLY A 196 17.96 6.90 -5.82
C GLY A 196 18.37 5.75 -4.90
N GLU A 197 18.23 5.91 -3.57
CA GLU A 197 18.61 4.90 -2.58
C GLU A 197 17.54 4.72 -1.50
N ILE A 198 17.47 3.51 -0.96
CA ILE A 198 16.79 3.18 0.30
C ILE A 198 17.80 2.53 1.24
N ARG A 199 17.63 2.73 2.54
CA ARG A 199 18.52 2.14 3.57
C ARG A 199 17.88 0.99 4.33
N VAL A 200 16.56 0.90 4.26
CA VAL A 200 15.72 -0.12 4.90
C VAL A 200 14.69 -0.59 3.88
N ALA A 201 14.27 -1.85 3.98
CA ALA A 201 13.18 -2.38 3.16
C ALA A 201 11.81 -1.88 3.66
N GLY A 202 11.73 -1.29 4.85
CA GLY A 202 10.47 -0.98 5.47
C GLY A 202 10.59 -0.78 6.97
N CYS A 203 9.46 -0.82 7.66
CA CYS A 203 9.40 -0.76 9.12
C CYS A 203 8.13 -1.40 9.66
N PHE A 204 8.20 -1.85 10.91
CA PHE A 204 7.06 -2.06 11.77
C PHE A 204 6.82 -0.83 12.64
N LEU A 205 5.56 -0.50 12.86
CA LEU A 205 5.09 0.57 13.72
C LEU A 205 4.23 -0.05 14.84
N ASN A 206 4.42 0.44 16.06
CA ASN A 206 3.52 0.19 17.17
C ASN A 206 3.27 1.54 17.88
N LEU A 207 2.03 2.02 17.80
CA LEU A 207 1.61 3.30 18.39
C LEU A 207 1.30 3.21 19.88
N LYS A 208 0.98 2.02 20.40
CA LYS A 208 0.81 1.83 21.85
C LYS A 208 2.09 2.11 22.61
N GLU A 209 3.20 1.61 22.08
CA GLU A 209 4.55 1.78 22.65
C GLU A 209 5.30 2.96 22.02
N ILE A 210 4.73 3.62 21.00
CA ILE A 210 5.37 4.69 20.22
C ILE A 210 6.75 4.23 19.68
N THR A 211 6.81 3.03 19.12
CA THR A 211 8.04 2.43 18.60
C THR A 211 7.97 2.21 17.09
N THR A 212 9.15 2.27 16.45
CA THR A 212 9.33 1.92 15.04
C THR A 212 10.56 1.04 14.90
N VAL A 213 10.40 -0.12 14.29
CA VAL A 213 11.46 -1.11 14.09
C VAL A 213 11.76 -1.24 12.59
N PRO A 214 12.99 -0.93 12.13
CA PRO A 214 13.31 -0.99 10.71
C PRO A 214 13.43 -2.44 10.22
N ILE A 215 13.00 -2.68 8.98
CA ILE A 215 13.22 -3.93 8.26
C ILE A 215 14.52 -3.79 7.46
N PRO A 216 15.58 -4.55 7.77
CA PRO A 216 16.86 -4.41 7.10
C PRO A 216 16.80 -4.88 5.65
N LEU A 217 17.58 -4.24 4.78
CA LEU A 217 17.80 -4.73 3.42
C LEU A 217 18.60 -6.06 3.48
N ARG A 218 17.91 -7.18 3.25
CA ARG A 218 18.53 -8.51 3.22
C ARG A 218 18.11 -9.20 1.93
N LEU A 219 19.05 -9.77 1.19
CA LEU A 219 18.72 -10.64 0.06
C LEU A 219 18.27 -12.01 0.56
N LEU A 220 17.49 -12.72 -0.26
CA LEU A 220 17.10 -14.11 0.01
C LEU A 220 18.36 -14.98 0.17
N LYS A 221 18.56 -15.55 1.36
CA LYS A 221 19.66 -16.49 1.60
C LYS A 221 19.40 -17.78 0.79
N LYS A 222 20.45 -18.36 0.19
CA LYS A 222 20.38 -19.72 -0.36
C LYS A 222 19.98 -20.67 0.76
N GLN A 223 18.84 -21.35 0.66
CA GLN A 223 18.58 -22.53 1.49
C GLN A 223 19.68 -23.55 1.19
N ARG A 224 20.48 -23.91 2.19
CA ARG A 224 21.38 -25.07 2.09
C ARG A 224 20.48 -26.28 1.87
N ARG A 225 20.59 -26.95 0.72
CA ARG A 225 19.98 -28.26 0.53
C ARG A 225 20.48 -29.16 1.68
N PRO A 226 19.61 -29.90 2.38
CA PRO A 226 20.08 -30.90 3.32
C PRO A 226 21.02 -31.84 2.54
N SER A 227 22.24 -32.00 3.03
CA SER A 227 23.18 -32.98 2.47
C SER A 227 22.48 -34.33 2.54
N ARG A 228 22.22 -34.96 1.38
CA ARG A 228 21.88 -36.37 1.36
C ARG A 228 23.03 -37.09 2.04
N ARG A 229 22.81 -37.57 3.28
CA ARG A 229 23.70 -38.54 3.91
C ARG A 229 23.57 -39.80 3.06
N THR A 230 24.58 -40.07 2.26
CA THR A 230 24.85 -41.38 1.64
C THR A 230 25.25 -42.37 2.70
#